data_AF-A0A0E3RI94-F1
#
_entry.id   AF-A0A0E3RI94-F1
#
_cell.length_a   1.000
_cell.length_b   1.000
_cell.length_c   1.000
_cell.angle_alpha   90.00
_cell.angle_beta   90.00
_cell.angle_gamma   90.00
#
_symmetry.space_group_name_H-M   'P 1'
#
loop_
_entity.id
_entity.type
_entity.pdbx_description
1 polymer ?
#
loop_
_entity_poly.entity_id
_entity_poly.type
_entity_poly.pdbx_seq_one_letter_code
_entity_poly.pdbx_strand_id
1 'polypeptide(L)'
;MKTDKTQYRSNDKSAFNSTLDQILSLLQTQQEILQETSNISKEILDSNKEIIQSENDLKEETLKIMKVNFLSLLNQTQENIRQITISDINKYRSENDIERSKINEKIFELNTEILRAENTFKEEISNIMKVGLNELSNELSKNLISNLSIGMTYSESIFGSRLSHFFYEKKAIAKKMIDILHQELTANKQKKICLLIDSGTTTYHLFSEICDKIKKPSDTDDEINPWKDRVFIITNNLPGIQHFINHCRKGSGEYSDLSIKCFLLPGKPLPVYAAVTGPEAIAFMNKARVKQLIKRELKTENDTEYQIISLMSANYIVRHPKEIDSKIIFCPTARGGGKGGHFEIKEEFAKLSDKIYLISPLTKLSFATCECLNKINELTIDEEKIPEDLNEYHDKVKYREIKLTTPELIEKCNFVLTDRKNTDTFGDFAHDILLTLKNSYGENKIHIADYDLGAWIPNGTKNPEYYKIAMEMEIPHENLRNAYYRNKKINDHFIWAHNWMIIDEKCRQGDHM
;
A
#
# COMPACT_ATOMS: atom_id res chain seq x y z
N MET A 1 -26.03 -77.82 -25.57
CA MET A 1 -25.03 -77.72 -24.48
C MET A 1 -23.73 -77.17 -25.03
N LYS A 2 -23.00 -76.41 -24.20
CA LYS A 2 -21.74 -75.69 -24.43
C LYS A 2 -21.89 -74.30 -25.07
N THR A 3 -22.41 -73.36 -24.27
CA THR A 3 -22.01 -71.96 -24.38
C THR A 3 -20.83 -71.71 -23.44
N ASP A 4 -19.81 -71.09 -24.02
CA ASP A 4 -18.45 -70.89 -23.53
C ASP A 4 -18.43 -70.04 -22.24
N LYS A 5 -18.05 -70.66 -21.11
CA LYS A 5 -17.84 -69.96 -19.83
C LYS A 5 -16.47 -69.27 -19.73
N THR A 6 -15.65 -69.36 -20.77
CA THR A 6 -14.26 -68.92 -20.77
C THR A 6 -14.09 -67.45 -21.16
N GLN A 7 -15.07 -66.88 -21.87
CA GLN A 7 -14.98 -65.52 -22.43
C GLN A 7 -15.45 -64.40 -21.47
N TYR A 8 -16.26 -64.73 -20.47
CA TYR A 8 -16.72 -63.76 -19.45
C TYR A 8 -15.73 -63.54 -18.31
N ARG A 9 -14.72 -64.41 -18.12
CA ARG A 9 -13.70 -64.24 -17.07
C ARG A 9 -12.46 -63.45 -17.51
N SER A 10 -12.22 -63.28 -18.82
CA SER A 10 -11.07 -62.52 -19.32
C SER A 10 -11.34 -61.00 -19.39
N ASN A 11 -12.58 -60.61 -19.71
CA ASN A 11 -12.93 -59.19 -19.91
C ASN A 11 -13.06 -58.42 -18.58
N ASP A 12 -13.54 -59.07 -17.51
CA ASP A 12 -13.61 -58.44 -16.18
C ASP A 12 -12.23 -58.32 -15.52
N LYS A 13 -11.31 -59.27 -15.77
CA LYS A 13 -9.91 -59.16 -15.31
C LYS A 13 -9.15 -58.05 -16.04
N SER A 14 -9.41 -57.88 -17.33
CA SER A 14 -8.85 -56.81 -18.16
C SER A 14 -9.30 -55.43 -17.68
N ALA A 15 -10.60 -55.24 -17.46
CA ALA A 15 -11.17 -53.98 -16.97
C ALA A 15 -10.73 -53.67 -15.52
N PHE A 16 -10.64 -54.68 -14.65
CA PHE A 16 -10.15 -54.51 -13.28
C PHE A 16 -8.66 -54.13 -13.26
N ASN A 17 -7.81 -54.80 -14.05
CA ASN A 17 -6.40 -54.47 -14.15
C ASN A 17 -6.19 -53.06 -14.75
N SER A 18 -6.94 -52.70 -15.79
CA SER A 18 -6.88 -51.35 -16.37
C SER A 18 -7.29 -50.26 -15.38
N THR A 19 -8.26 -50.53 -14.50
CA THR A 19 -8.69 -49.57 -13.47
C THR A 19 -7.66 -49.48 -12.35
N LEU A 20 -7.06 -50.62 -11.96
CA LEU A 20 -5.99 -50.68 -10.97
C LEU A 20 -4.73 -49.94 -11.45
N ASP A 21 -4.36 -50.09 -12.72
CA ASP A 21 -3.22 -49.41 -13.34
C ASP A 21 -3.44 -47.89 -13.41
N GLN A 22 -4.68 -47.45 -13.68
CA GLN A 22 -5.04 -46.03 -13.62
C GLN A 22 -4.96 -45.45 -12.20
N ILE A 23 -5.41 -46.20 -11.19
CA ILE A 23 -5.32 -45.79 -9.79
C ILE A 23 -3.85 -45.73 -9.33
N LEU A 24 -3.04 -46.70 -9.71
CA LEU A 24 -1.61 -46.72 -9.41
C LEU A 24 -0.88 -45.55 -10.08
N SER A 25 -1.20 -45.25 -11.35
CA SER A 25 -0.66 -44.08 -12.06
C SER A 25 -1.03 -42.78 -11.35
N LEU A 26 -2.28 -42.62 -10.89
CA LEU A 26 -2.73 -41.42 -10.17
C LEU A 26 -2.03 -41.27 -8.82
N LEU A 27 -1.83 -42.36 -8.09
CA LEU A 27 -1.10 -42.35 -6.81
C LEU A 27 0.37 -41.97 -7.02
N GLN A 28 0.98 -42.44 -8.11
CA GLN A 28 2.36 -42.13 -8.47
C GLN A 28 2.51 -40.64 -8.83
N THR A 29 1.58 -40.09 -9.63
CA THR A 29 1.53 -38.65 -9.92
C THR A 29 1.30 -37.81 -8.67
N GLN A 30 0.44 -38.23 -7.74
CA GLN A 30 0.26 -37.53 -6.47
C GLN A 30 1.52 -37.54 -5.60
N GLN A 31 2.26 -38.64 -5.61
CA GLN A 31 3.51 -38.77 -4.87
C GLN A 31 4.63 -37.91 -5.47
N GLU A 32 4.68 -37.79 -6.80
CA GLU A 32 5.57 -36.87 -7.52
C GLU A 32 5.25 -35.41 -7.21
N ILE A 33 3.96 -35.02 -7.23
CA ILE A 33 3.52 -33.67 -6.87
C ILE A 33 3.88 -33.35 -5.41
N LEU A 34 3.68 -34.28 -4.48
CA LEU A 34 4.06 -34.09 -3.07
C LEU A 34 5.58 -33.91 -2.89
N GLN A 35 6.38 -34.67 -3.65
CA GLN A 35 7.83 -34.56 -3.61
C GLN A 35 8.31 -33.23 -4.21
N GLU A 36 7.71 -32.78 -5.32
CA GLU A 36 8.01 -31.50 -5.96
C GLU A 36 7.60 -30.32 -5.08
N THR A 37 6.44 -30.39 -4.44
CA THR A 37 5.96 -29.40 -3.45
C THR A 37 6.90 -29.32 -2.24
N SER A 38 7.40 -30.46 -1.78
CA SER A 38 8.38 -30.54 -0.67
C SER A 38 9.72 -29.89 -1.06
N ASN A 39 10.19 -30.13 -2.28
CA ASN A 39 11.42 -29.53 -2.80
C ASN A 39 11.29 -28.01 -2.95
N ILE A 40 10.17 -27.52 -3.52
CA ILE A 40 9.87 -26.09 -3.64
C ILE A 40 9.78 -25.44 -2.25
N SER A 41 9.12 -26.11 -1.29
CA SER A 41 9.02 -25.63 0.09
C SER A 41 10.39 -25.48 0.74
N LYS A 42 11.32 -26.38 0.42
CA LYS A 42 12.70 -26.36 0.92
C LYS A 42 13.53 -25.24 0.27
N GLU A 43 13.40 -25.04 -1.04
CA GLU A 43 14.05 -23.93 -1.77
C GLU A 43 13.55 -22.56 -1.30
N ILE A 44 12.25 -22.44 -1.01
CA ILE A 44 11.67 -21.24 -0.40
C ILE A 44 12.23 -21.04 1.02
N LEU A 45 12.36 -22.12 1.81
CA LEU A 45 12.89 -22.02 3.16
C LEU A 45 14.36 -21.58 3.18
N ASP A 46 15.17 -22.07 2.24
CA ASP A 46 16.58 -21.73 2.12
C ASP A 46 16.78 -20.33 1.51
N SER A 47 15.97 -19.93 0.53
CA SER A 47 15.92 -18.54 0.04
C SER A 47 15.51 -17.56 1.14
N ASN A 48 14.55 -17.94 1.99
CA ASN A 48 14.13 -17.14 3.14
C ASN A 48 15.25 -17.01 4.17
N LYS A 49 16.07 -18.04 4.39
CA LYS A 49 17.27 -17.93 5.26
C LYS A 49 18.30 -16.96 4.67
N GLU A 50 18.53 -16.98 3.36
CA GLU A 50 19.43 -16.05 2.69
C GLU A 50 18.93 -14.60 2.76
N ILE A 51 17.61 -14.39 2.63
CA ILE A 51 16.98 -13.07 2.83
C ILE A 51 17.14 -12.61 4.28
N ILE A 52 16.86 -13.47 5.27
CA ILE A 52 17.04 -13.15 6.69
C ILE A 52 18.50 -12.82 7.01
N GLN A 53 19.46 -13.53 6.40
CA GLN A 53 20.88 -13.27 6.59
C GLN A 53 21.29 -11.94 5.96
N SER A 54 20.89 -11.68 4.71
CA SER A 54 21.13 -10.42 4.01
C SER A 54 20.51 -9.21 4.77
N GLU A 55 19.33 -9.40 5.37
CA GLU A 55 18.68 -8.39 6.22
C GLU A 55 19.43 -8.15 7.54
N ASN A 56 20.01 -9.19 8.15
CA ASN A 56 20.85 -9.05 9.33
C ASN A 56 22.17 -8.34 8.99
N ASP A 57 22.75 -8.64 7.83
CA ASP A 57 23.97 -7.98 7.33
C ASP A 57 23.70 -6.49 7.05
N LEU A 58 22.54 -6.15 6.44
CA LEU A 58 22.12 -4.77 6.20
C LEU A 58 21.86 -4.00 7.50
N LYS A 59 21.28 -4.67 8.52
CA LYS A 59 21.13 -4.10 9.87
C LYS A 59 22.49 -3.81 10.49
N GLU A 60 23.44 -4.73 10.39
CA GLU A 60 24.77 -4.58 10.97
C GLU A 60 25.57 -3.46 10.28
N GLU A 61 25.42 -3.33 8.96
CA GLU A 61 26.06 -2.28 8.16
C GLU A 61 25.46 -0.90 8.44
N THR A 62 24.13 -0.80 8.58
CA THR A 62 23.45 0.43 9.02
C THR A 62 23.91 0.85 10.41
N LEU A 63 24.05 -0.13 11.33
CA LEU A 63 24.55 0.11 12.69
C LEU A 63 26.00 0.61 12.68
N LYS A 64 26.85 0.07 11.80
CA LYS A 64 28.23 0.53 11.60
C LYS A 64 28.26 1.98 11.11
N ILE A 65 27.46 2.33 10.10
CA ILE A 65 27.41 3.70 9.54
C ILE A 65 26.93 4.70 10.60
N MET A 66 25.88 4.36 11.35
CA MET A 66 25.40 5.20 12.45
C MET A 66 26.46 5.40 13.53
N LYS A 67 27.19 4.33 13.89
CA LYS A 67 28.28 4.39 14.88
C LYS A 67 29.45 5.29 14.41
N VAL A 68 29.79 5.25 13.12
CA VAL A 68 30.85 6.09 12.53
C VAL A 68 30.46 7.57 12.53
N ASN A 69 29.25 7.90 12.05
CA ASN A 69 28.76 9.28 12.03
C ASN A 69 28.64 9.85 13.45
N PHE A 70 28.25 9.02 14.41
CA PHE A 70 28.15 9.40 15.83
C PHE A 70 29.52 9.67 16.47
N LEU A 71 30.52 8.81 16.22
CA LEU A 71 31.90 9.02 16.70
C LEU A 71 32.49 10.32 16.13
N SER A 72 32.18 10.67 14.88
CA SER A 72 32.58 11.95 14.28
C SER A 72 31.97 13.14 15.02
N LEU A 73 30.68 13.08 15.37
CA LEU A 73 29.99 14.15 16.09
C LEU A 73 30.53 14.30 17.51
N LEU A 74 30.77 13.18 18.22
CA LEU A 74 31.34 13.17 19.56
C LEU A 74 32.74 13.82 19.59
N ASN A 75 33.60 13.47 18.64
CA ASN A 75 34.94 14.06 18.52
C ASN A 75 34.87 15.57 18.25
N GLN A 76 33.91 16.02 17.44
CA GLN A 76 33.72 17.43 17.13
C GLN A 76 33.25 18.23 18.36
N THR A 77 32.35 17.66 19.18
CA THR A 77 31.91 18.26 20.44
C THR A 77 33.03 18.31 21.48
N GLN A 78 33.83 17.24 21.60
CA GLN A 78 35.00 17.21 22.50
C GLN A 78 36.04 18.26 22.12
N GLU A 79 36.31 18.43 20.82
CA GLU A 79 37.23 19.47 20.34
C GLU A 79 36.70 20.87 20.65
N ASN A 80 35.40 21.12 20.46
CA ASN A 80 34.79 22.42 20.80
C ASN A 80 34.91 22.74 22.30
N ILE A 81 34.65 21.77 23.18
CA ILE A 81 34.81 21.93 24.64
C ILE A 81 36.29 22.23 24.96
N ARG A 82 37.22 21.48 24.37
CA ARG A 82 38.66 21.66 24.57
C ARG A 82 39.13 23.05 24.15
N GLN A 83 38.63 23.58 23.03
CA GLN A 83 38.96 24.93 22.56
C GLN A 83 38.45 26.02 23.52
N ILE A 84 37.24 25.86 24.06
CA ILE A 84 36.67 26.76 25.07
C ILE A 84 37.54 26.73 26.34
N THR A 85 37.91 25.55 26.82
CA THR A 85 38.75 25.39 28.02
C THR A 85 40.16 25.95 27.83
N ILE A 86 40.79 25.74 26.66
CA ILE A 86 42.11 26.33 26.34
C ILE A 86 42.03 27.86 26.30
N SER A 87 40.96 28.42 25.71
CA SER A 87 40.71 29.86 25.69
C SER A 87 40.62 30.43 27.12
N ASP A 88 39.87 29.78 28.00
CA ASP A 88 39.71 30.20 29.39
C ASP A 88 41.01 30.06 30.21
N ILE A 89 41.77 28.98 30.00
CA ILE A 89 43.09 28.78 30.62
C ILE A 89 44.09 29.86 30.16
N ASN A 90 44.08 30.22 28.87
CA ASN A 90 44.98 31.24 28.33
C ASN A 90 44.62 32.64 28.85
N LYS A 91 43.32 32.94 28.99
CA LYS A 91 42.83 34.18 29.62
C LYS A 91 43.24 34.28 31.09
N TYR A 92 43.28 33.16 31.82
CA TYR A 92 43.76 33.13 33.20
C TYR A 92 45.29 33.20 33.33
N ARG A 93 46.05 32.63 32.39
CA ARG A 93 47.52 32.66 32.39
C ARG A 93 48.11 34.05 32.15
N SER A 94 47.38 34.96 31.52
CA SER A 94 47.81 36.35 31.36
C SER A 94 47.78 37.18 32.64
N GLU A 95 47.24 36.66 33.75
CA GLU A 95 46.92 37.49 34.93
C GLU A 95 47.77 37.29 36.20
N ASN A 96 48.68 36.30 36.38
CA ASN A 96 49.70 36.33 37.46
C ASN A 96 50.64 35.10 37.49
N ASP A 97 51.92 35.30 37.78
CA ASP A 97 53.00 34.28 37.75
C ASP A 97 53.31 33.59 39.11
N ILE A 98 52.46 33.73 40.14
CA ILE A 98 52.73 33.15 41.49
C ILE A 98 51.79 31.99 41.89
N GLU A 99 50.76 31.63 41.12
CA GLU A 99 49.77 30.63 41.54
C GLU A 99 49.75 29.30 40.74
N ARG A 100 50.89 28.83 40.21
CA ARG A 100 50.91 27.58 39.40
C ARG A 100 50.34 26.34 40.09
N SER A 101 50.51 26.19 41.41
CA SER A 101 49.99 25.02 42.15
C SER A 101 48.46 25.02 42.27
N LYS A 102 47.86 26.15 42.64
CA LYS A 102 46.40 26.30 42.76
C LYS A 102 45.70 26.24 41.39
N ILE A 103 46.37 26.75 40.35
CA ILE A 103 45.91 26.65 38.97
C ILE A 103 45.87 25.17 38.52
N ASN A 104 46.89 24.37 38.86
CA ASN A 104 46.91 22.95 38.50
C ASN A 104 45.84 22.12 39.24
N GLU A 105 45.57 22.42 40.52
CA GLU A 105 44.45 21.81 41.26
C GLU A 105 43.10 22.15 40.62
N LYS A 106 42.88 23.43 40.28
CA LYS A 106 41.63 23.87 39.66
C LYS A 106 41.44 23.28 38.25
N ILE A 107 42.52 23.13 37.47
CA ILE A 107 42.51 22.42 36.19
C ILE A 107 42.15 20.94 36.38
N PHE A 108 42.68 20.29 37.43
CA PHE A 108 42.38 18.90 37.74
C PHE A 108 40.91 18.70 38.16
N GLU A 109 40.36 19.61 38.97
CA GLU A 109 38.94 19.62 39.36
C GLU A 109 38.03 19.79 38.13
N LEU A 110 38.31 20.80 37.29
CA LEU A 110 37.58 21.03 36.03
C LEU A 110 37.62 19.82 35.09
N ASN A 111 38.78 19.19 34.92
CA ASN A 111 38.91 17.98 34.10
C ASN A 111 38.09 16.80 34.66
N THR A 112 37.99 16.70 35.98
CA THR A 112 37.21 15.64 36.64
C THR A 112 35.71 15.88 36.50
N GLU A 113 35.26 17.14 36.59
CA GLU A 113 33.86 17.53 36.35
C GLU A 113 33.46 17.31 34.89
N ILE A 114 34.34 17.66 33.94
CA ILE A 114 34.12 17.39 32.51
C ILE A 114 33.99 15.89 32.27
N LEU A 115 34.88 15.07 32.83
CA LEU A 115 34.83 13.61 32.66
C LEU A 115 33.54 13.00 33.24
N ARG A 116 33.06 13.52 34.37
CA ARG A 116 31.78 13.10 34.96
C ARG A 116 30.61 13.50 34.06
N ALA A 117 30.57 14.74 33.58
CA ALA A 117 29.53 15.21 32.67
C ALA A 117 29.51 14.41 31.35
N GLU A 118 30.69 14.08 30.80
CA GLU A 118 30.81 13.23 29.62
C GLU A 118 30.24 11.82 29.87
N ASN A 119 30.51 11.23 31.03
CA ASN A 119 30.01 9.89 31.36
C ASN A 119 28.50 9.88 31.59
N THR A 120 27.96 10.86 32.32
CA THR A 120 26.50 11.01 32.51
C THR A 120 25.79 11.22 31.18
N PHE A 121 26.33 12.08 30.31
CA PHE A 121 25.77 12.30 28.98
C PHE A 121 25.82 11.05 28.10
N LYS A 122 26.92 10.28 28.14
CA LYS A 122 27.03 8.98 27.44
C LYS A 122 26.00 7.97 27.93
N GLU A 123 25.73 7.92 29.23
CA GLU A 123 24.73 7.01 29.82
C GLU A 123 23.30 7.41 29.42
N GLU A 124 22.94 8.69 29.51
CA GLU A 124 21.63 9.20 29.12
C GLU A 124 21.34 8.94 27.63
N ILE A 125 22.30 9.25 26.77
CA ILE A 125 22.21 9.01 25.32
C ILE A 125 22.14 7.51 25.01
N SER A 126 22.92 6.66 25.71
CA SER A 126 22.85 5.20 25.53
C SER A 126 21.49 4.64 25.91
N ASN A 127 20.87 5.17 26.96
CA ASN A 127 19.53 4.78 27.38
C ASN A 127 18.46 5.25 26.37
N ILE A 128 18.53 6.50 25.90
CA ILE A 128 17.64 7.02 24.83
C ILE A 128 17.76 6.16 23.57
N MET A 129 18.98 5.82 23.16
CA MET A 129 19.21 4.95 22.00
C MET A 129 18.66 3.54 22.21
N LYS A 130 18.90 2.91 23.36
CA LYS A 130 18.36 1.56 23.66
C LYS A 130 16.84 1.55 23.64
N VAL A 131 16.20 2.56 24.23
CA VAL A 131 14.74 2.69 24.23
C VAL A 131 14.23 2.89 22.80
N GLY A 132 14.77 3.86 22.06
CA GLY A 132 14.37 4.12 20.67
C GLY A 132 14.62 2.95 19.72
N LEU A 133 15.73 2.22 19.86
CA LEU A 133 16.02 1.00 19.07
C LEU A 133 15.07 -0.14 19.42
N ASN A 134 14.74 -0.33 20.70
CA ASN A 134 13.79 -1.37 21.10
C ASN A 134 12.37 -1.03 20.64
N GLU A 135 11.96 0.24 20.72
CA GLU A 135 10.68 0.71 20.19
C GLU A 135 10.61 0.52 18.68
N LEU A 136 11.62 0.97 17.94
CA LEU A 136 11.71 0.77 16.48
C LEU A 136 11.69 -0.71 16.10
N SER A 137 12.46 -1.55 16.82
CA SER A 137 12.50 -3.00 16.62
C SER A 137 11.14 -3.66 16.88
N ASN A 138 10.43 -3.23 17.93
CA ASN A 138 9.10 -3.74 18.28
C ASN A 138 8.04 -3.29 17.27
N GLU A 139 8.09 -2.03 16.83
CA GLU A 139 7.20 -1.45 15.82
C GLU A 139 7.38 -2.15 14.46
N LEU A 140 8.64 -2.35 14.05
CA LEU A 140 9.01 -3.09 12.85
C LEU A 140 8.53 -4.54 12.95
N SER A 141 8.81 -5.24 14.06
CA SER A 141 8.42 -6.63 14.24
C SER A 141 6.90 -6.82 14.18
N LYS A 142 6.10 -5.97 14.85
CA LYS A 142 4.63 -6.09 14.85
C LYS A 142 4.02 -5.80 13.47
N ASN A 143 4.50 -4.75 12.80
CA ASN A 143 4.01 -4.36 11.49
C ASN A 143 4.50 -5.29 10.37
N LEU A 144 5.68 -5.89 10.50
CA LEU A 144 6.18 -6.89 9.56
C LEU A 144 5.44 -8.21 9.74
N ILE A 145 5.34 -8.75 10.96
CA ILE A 145 4.70 -10.05 11.23
C ILE A 145 3.23 -10.07 10.79
N SER A 146 2.48 -8.99 11.05
CA SER A 146 1.07 -8.90 10.62
C SER A 146 0.92 -8.86 9.09
N ASN A 147 1.77 -8.10 8.39
CA ASN A 147 1.74 -8.03 6.92
C ASN A 147 2.31 -9.31 6.27
N LEU A 148 3.31 -9.95 6.88
CA LEU A 148 3.84 -11.25 6.48
C LEU A 148 2.78 -12.34 6.64
N SER A 149 2.06 -12.37 7.76
CA SER A 149 0.98 -13.33 8.00
C SER A 149 -0.15 -13.21 6.98
N ILE A 150 -0.55 -11.98 6.64
CA ILE A 150 -1.56 -11.73 5.60
C ILE A 150 -1.00 -12.08 4.22
N GLY A 151 0.24 -11.66 3.91
CA GLY A 151 0.92 -12.02 2.67
C GLY A 151 1.04 -13.53 2.46
N MET A 152 1.33 -14.28 3.52
CA MET A 152 1.38 -15.76 3.50
C MET A 152 -0.01 -16.37 3.29
N THR A 153 -1.03 -15.86 3.99
CA THR A 153 -2.43 -16.32 3.85
C THR A 153 -2.93 -16.19 2.41
N TYR A 154 -2.46 -15.16 1.71
CA TYR A 154 -2.87 -14.83 0.34
C TYR A 154 -1.75 -15.02 -0.69
N SER A 155 -0.72 -15.82 -0.37
CA SER A 155 0.51 -15.96 -1.16
C SER A 155 0.28 -16.42 -2.60
N GLU A 156 -0.70 -17.29 -2.82
CA GLU A 156 -1.10 -17.79 -4.14
C GLU A 156 -2.07 -16.87 -4.90
N SER A 157 -2.35 -15.67 -4.37
CA SER A 157 -3.32 -14.74 -4.96
C SER A 157 -2.66 -13.51 -5.59
N ILE A 158 -3.41 -12.83 -6.48
CA ILE A 158 -3.01 -11.51 -6.99
C ILE A 158 -2.94 -10.48 -5.85
N PHE A 159 -3.75 -10.63 -4.81
CA PHE A 159 -3.66 -9.77 -3.64
C PHE A 159 -2.30 -9.90 -2.93
N GLY A 160 -1.87 -11.12 -2.60
CA GLY A 160 -0.61 -11.38 -1.89
C GLY A 160 0.60 -10.90 -2.68
N SER A 161 0.68 -11.25 -3.96
CA SER A 161 1.76 -10.78 -4.85
C SER A 161 1.83 -9.26 -4.97
N ARG A 162 0.67 -8.57 -4.96
CA ARG A 162 0.61 -7.11 -5.05
C ARG A 162 0.73 -6.41 -3.70
N LEU A 163 0.81 -7.12 -2.57
CA LEU A 163 0.84 -6.50 -1.25
C LEU A 163 2.12 -5.70 -1.05
N SER A 164 3.27 -6.31 -1.39
CA SER A 164 4.61 -5.72 -1.28
C SER A 164 4.90 -4.65 -2.35
N HIS A 165 4.19 -4.66 -3.47
CA HIS A 165 4.42 -3.67 -4.52
C HIS A 165 3.94 -2.28 -4.09
N PHE A 166 4.69 -1.21 -4.35
CA PHE A 166 4.43 0.14 -3.83
C PHE A 166 4.21 0.20 -2.31
N PHE A 167 4.78 -0.73 -1.52
CA PHE A 167 4.42 -0.88 -0.11
C PHE A 167 4.56 0.42 0.70
N TYR A 168 5.72 1.10 0.56
CA TYR A 168 5.98 2.35 1.27
C TYR A 168 5.10 3.50 0.79
N GLU A 169 4.82 3.59 -0.51
CA GLU A 169 3.88 4.58 -1.06
C GLU A 169 2.48 4.37 -0.52
N LYS A 170 1.99 3.13 -0.52
CA LYS A 170 0.65 2.81 -0.01
C LYS A 170 0.52 3.14 1.47
N LYS A 171 1.57 2.92 2.27
CA LYS A 171 1.61 3.34 3.68
C LYS A 171 1.56 4.86 3.82
N ALA A 172 2.39 5.60 3.09
CA ALA A 172 2.40 7.06 3.12
C ALA A 172 1.02 7.63 2.74
N ILE A 173 0.42 7.09 1.68
CA ILE A 173 -0.92 7.45 1.22
C ILE A 173 -1.98 7.13 2.29
N ALA A 174 -1.93 5.95 2.90
CA ALA A 174 -2.87 5.56 3.94
C ALA A 174 -2.80 6.52 5.14
N LYS A 175 -1.59 6.82 5.63
CA LYS A 175 -1.36 7.79 6.69
C LYS A 175 -1.95 9.16 6.34
N LYS A 176 -1.65 9.68 5.15
CA LYS A 176 -2.17 10.97 4.68
C LYS A 176 -3.71 10.99 4.62
N MET A 177 -4.32 9.93 4.10
CA MET A 177 -5.78 9.81 4.01
C MET A 177 -6.42 9.77 5.41
N ILE A 178 -5.85 8.98 6.34
CA ILE A 178 -6.38 8.90 7.70
C ILE A 178 -6.18 10.21 8.46
N ASP A 179 -5.11 10.96 8.21
CA ASP A 179 -4.93 12.30 8.78
C ASP A 179 -5.97 13.30 8.26
N ILE A 180 -6.31 13.27 6.96
CA ILE A 180 -7.40 14.08 6.40
C ILE A 180 -8.73 13.74 7.08
N LEU A 181 -9.09 12.46 7.16
CA LEU A 181 -10.33 12.03 7.81
C LEU A 181 -10.37 12.39 9.29
N HIS A 182 -9.23 12.27 9.98
CA HIS A 182 -9.14 12.66 11.38
C HIS A 182 -9.39 14.15 11.56
N GLN A 183 -8.79 15.00 10.70
CA GLN A 183 -9.04 16.43 10.67
C GLN A 183 -10.52 16.76 10.40
N GLU A 184 -11.15 16.08 9.45
CA GLU A 184 -12.59 16.26 9.17
C GLU A 184 -13.45 15.89 10.39
N LEU A 185 -13.14 14.78 11.05
CA LEU A 185 -13.80 14.37 12.28
C LEU A 185 -13.63 15.44 13.37
N THR A 186 -12.41 15.90 13.62
CA THR A 186 -12.14 16.87 14.70
C THR A 186 -12.74 18.25 14.42
N ALA A 187 -12.71 18.71 13.17
CA ALA A 187 -13.25 20.00 12.76
C ALA A 187 -14.78 20.02 12.80
N ASN A 188 -15.44 18.90 12.47
CA ASN A 188 -16.90 18.80 12.48
C ASN A 188 -17.37 17.79 13.53
N LYS A 189 -17.40 18.21 14.80
CA LYS A 189 -17.74 17.36 15.96
C LYS A 189 -19.13 16.70 15.89
N GLN A 190 -20.06 17.29 15.15
CA GLN A 190 -21.45 16.81 15.05
C GLN A 190 -21.68 15.85 13.88
N LYS A 191 -20.88 15.97 12.81
CA LYS A 191 -21.04 15.12 11.62
C LYS A 191 -20.46 13.73 11.88
N LYS A 192 -21.22 12.70 11.47
CA LYS A 192 -20.77 11.30 11.46
C LYS A 192 -20.35 10.90 10.04
N ILE A 193 -19.52 9.88 9.91
CA ILE A 193 -18.95 9.46 8.63
C ILE A 193 -19.22 7.97 8.40
N CYS A 194 -19.79 7.65 7.24
CA CYS A 194 -19.77 6.32 6.67
C CYS A 194 -18.64 6.24 5.64
N LEU A 195 -17.68 5.36 5.86
CA LEU A 195 -16.59 5.08 4.92
C LEU A 195 -16.97 3.87 4.07
N LEU A 196 -17.04 4.06 2.75
CA LEU A 196 -17.07 2.96 1.79
C LEU A 196 -15.63 2.66 1.38
N ILE A 197 -15.06 1.57 1.89
CA ILE A 197 -13.67 1.20 1.60
C ILE A 197 -13.67 0.02 0.64
N ASP A 198 -13.17 0.24 -0.57
CA ASP A 198 -13.08 -0.83 -1.55
C ASP A 198 -11.91 -1.80 -1.24
N SER A 199 -12.03 -3.00 -1.75
CA SER A 199 -11.00 -4.02 -1.86
C SER A 199 -9.76 -3.54 -2.62
N GLY A 200 -8.60 -4.06 -2.21
CA GLY A 200 -7.32 -3.75 -2.86
C GLY A 200 -6.17 -3.65 -1.86
N THR A 201 -4.96 -3.86 -2.37
CA THR A 201 -3.75 -3.80 -1.54
C THR A 201 -3.40 -2.36 -1.14
N THR A 202 -3.79 -1.36 -1.92
CA THR A 202 -3.63 0.06 -1.55
C THR A 202 -4.56 0.44 -0.39
N THR A 203 -5.85 0.06 -0.47
CA THR A 203 -6.83 0.36 0.59
C THR A 203 -6.65 -0.50 1.84
N TYR A 204 -6.06 -1.69 1.72
CA TYR A 204 -5.72 -2.53 2.88
C TYR A 204 -4.92 -1.78 3.96
N HIS A 205 -3.97 -0.93 3.57
CA HIS A 205 -3.16 -0.17 4.54
C HIS A 205 -3.98 0.84 5.36
N LEU A 206 -5.14 1.28 4.87
CA LEU A 206 -6.04 2.15 5.62
C LEU A 206 -6.54 1.46 6.89
N PHE A 207 -6.75 0.14 6.87
CA PHE A 207 -7.23 -0.60 8.03
C PHE A 207 -6.21 -0.59 9.18
N SER A 208 -4.92 -0.70 8.86
CA SER A 208 -3.85 -0.58 9.86
C SER A 208 -3.86 0.80 10.51
N GLU A 209 -3.84 1.86 9.70
CA GLU A 209 -3.81 3.25 10.17
C GLU A 209 -5.07 3.61 10.97
N ILE A 210 -6.24 3.10 10.58
CA ILE A 210 -7.48 3.25 11.35
C ILE A 210 -7.35 2.56 12.72
N CYS A 211 -6.81 1.33 12.76
CA CYS A 211 -6.59 0.65 14.04
C CYS A 211 -5.67 1.44 14.96
N ASP A 212 -4.62 2.06 14.43
CA ASP A 212 -3.70 2.88 15.22
C ASP A 212 -4.40 4.12 15.79
N LYS A 213 -5.23 4.82 15.00
CA LYS A 213 -6.04 5.95 15.50
C LYS A 213 -7.05 5.52 16.57
N ILE A 214 -7.60 4.32 16.50
CA ILE A 214 -8.56 3.79 17.50
C ILE A 214 -7.85 3.44 18.81
N LYS A 215 -6.61 2.93 18.73
CA LYS A 215 -5.82 2.48 19.90
C LYS A 215 -5.11 3.59 20.64
N LYS A 216 -4.84 4.72 19.99
CA LYS A 216 -4.19 5.86 20.65
C LYS A 216 -4.95 6.24 21.93
N PRO A 217 -4.27 6.27 23.10
CA PRO A 217 -4.88 6.76 24.32
C PRO A 217 -5.34 8.21 24.08
N SER A 218 -6.49 8.58 24.64
CA SER A 218 -6.83 10.00 24.72
C SER A 218 -5.86 10.66 25.71
N ASP A 219 -5.36 11.86 25.38
CA ASP A 219 -4.46 12.61 26.27
C ASP A 219 -5.18 13.07 27.56
N THR A 220 -6.51 12.90 27.63
CA THR A 220 -7.36 13.10 28.80
C THR A 220 -8.40 11.99 28.89
N ASP A 221 -8.74 11.54 30.10
CA ASP A 221 -9.71 10.45 30.33
C ASP A 221 -11.13 10.77 29.79
N ASP A 222 -11.42 12.03 29.48
CA ASP A 222 -12.73 12.51 29.01
C ASP A 222 -12.84 12.69 27.47
N GLU A 223 -11.76 12.52 26.70
CA GLU A 223 -11.82 12.74 25.25
C GLU A 223 -12.31 11.50 24.49
N ILE A 224 -13.59 11.55 24.10
CA ILE A 224 -14.23 10.54 23.25
C ILE A 224 -13.47 10.40 21.93
N ASN A 225 -12.84 9.24 21.70
CA ASN A 225 -12.16 8.97 20.44
C ASN A 225 -13.17 8.95 19.28
N PRO A 226 -13.11 9.92 18.35
CA PRO A 226 -14.16 10.12 17.36
C PRO A 226 -14.27 8.97 16.36
N TRP A 227 -13.22 8.19 16.18
CA TRP A 227 -13.23 7.02 15.30
C TRP A 227 -14.13 5.90 15.80
N LYS A 228 -14.28 5.74 17.13
CA LYS A 228 -15.08 4.67 17.72
C LYS A 228 -16.58 4.93 17.57
N ASP A 229 -16.99 6.19 17.74
CA ASP A 229 -18.41 6.54 17.87
C ASP A 229 -19.03 7.12 16.59
N ARG A 230 -18.24 7.82 15.79
CA ARG A 230 -18.74 8.60 14.64
C ARG A 230 -18.37 8.01 13.29
N VAL A 231 -17.62 6.91 13.25
CA VAL A 231 -17.24 6.24 12.01
C VAL A 231 -17.91 4.88 11.91
N PHE A 232 -18.49 4.62 10.74
CA PHE A 232 -18.98 3.31 10.32
C PHE A 232 -18.35 2.94 8.99
N ILE A 233 -17.84 1.71 8.87
CA ILE A 233 -17.15 1.25 7.66
C ILE A 233 -18.02 0.21 6.95
N ILE A 234 -18.25 0.38 5.65
CA ILE A 234 -18.78 -0.65 4.76
C ILE A 234 -17.67 -1.01 3.78
N THR A 235 -17.38 -2.31 3.61
CA THR A 235 -16.27 -2.75 2.76
C THR A 235 -16.53 -4.11 2.12
N ASN A 236 -15.83 -4.40 1.03
CA ASN A 236 -15.66 -5.74 0.45
C ASN A 236 -14.24 -6.29 0.61
N ASN A 237 -13.39 -5.67 1.43
CA ASN A 237 -11.98 -6.02 1.61
C ASN A 237 -11.81 -7.08 2.73
N LEU A 238 -11.64 -8.36 2.37
CA LEU A 238 -11.51 -9.45 3.34
C LEU A 238 -10.25 -9.30 4.23
N PRO A 239 -9.05 -9.01 3.69
CA PRO A 239 -7.84 -8.78 4.49
C PRO A 239 -8.00 -7.63 5.49
N GLY A 240 -8.71 -6.56 5.10
CA GLY A 240 -8.99 -5.45 6.00
C GLY A 240 -9.85 -5.85 7.20
N ILE A 241 -10.89 -6.65 6.97
CA ILE A 241 -11.72 -7.20 8.05
C ILE A 241 -10.90 -8.14 8.95
N GLN A 242 -10.09 -9.03 8.36
CA GLN A 242 -9.21 -9.91 9.13
C GLN A 242 -8.23 -9.11 10.00
N HIS A 243 -7.69 -8.01 9.47
CA HIS A 243 -6.82 -7.11 10.21
C HIS A 243 -7.55 -6.50 11.42
N PHE A 244 -8.79 -6.01 11.24
CA PHE A 244 -9.61 -5.51 12.34
C PHE A 244 -9.93 -6.58 13.39
N ILE A 245 -10.28 -7.80 12.95
CA ILE A 245 -10.52 -8.92 13.86
C ILE A 245 -9.28 -9.22 14.70
N ASN A 246 -8.08 -9.14 14.15
CA ASN A 246 -6.87 -9.47 14.89
C ASN A 246 -6.38 -8.34 15.79
N HIS A 247 -6.62 -7.08 15.41
CA HIS A 247 -5.94 -5.95 16.04
C HIS A 247 -6.88 -4.94 16.70
N CYS A 248 -8.18 -4.94 16.40
CA CYS A 248 -9.11 -3.90 16.83
C CYS A 248 -10.21 -4.41 17.79
N ARG A 249 -10.04 -5.56 18.43
CA ARG A 249 -10.96 -6.09 19.45
C ARG A 249 -11.00 -5.21 20.71
N LYS A 250 -12.18 -5.09 21.35
CA LYS A 250 -12.34 -4.38 22.63
C LYS A 250 -11.82 -5.18 23.83
N GLY A 251 -11.62 -6.49 23.69
CA GLY A 251 -11.12 -7.37 24.74
C GLY A 251 -10.32 -8.53 24.16
N SER A 252 -9.82 -9.41 25.04
CA SER A 252 -9.01 -10.57 24.66
C SER A 252 -9.84 -11.80 24.27
N GLY A 253 -11.16 -11.78 24.50
CA GLY A 253 -12.05 -12.90 24.19
C GLY A 253 -12.21 -13.15 22.69
N GLU A 254 -12.42 -14.41 22.30
CA GLU A 254 -12.65 -14.79 20.90
C GLU A 254 -13.91 -14.17 20.30
N TYR A 255 -14.92 -13.94 21.14
CA TYR A 255 -16.20 -13.32 20.78
C TYR A 255 -16.29 -11.84 21.13
N SER A 256 -15.17 -11.18 21.43
CA SER A 256 -15.20 -9.75 21.78
C SER A 256 -15.56 -8.89 20.58
N ASP A 257 -16.40 -7.88 20.79
CA ASP A 257 -16.74 -6.90 19.76
C ASP A 257 -15.51 -6.14 19.24
N LEU A 258 -15.61 -5.67 18.00
CA LEU A 258 -14.66 -4.72 17.43
C LEU A 258 -14.84 -3.33 18.06
N SER A 259 -13.74 -2.60 18.18
CA SER A 259 -13.69 -1.21 18.67
C SER A 259 -14.24 -0.21 17.66
N ILE A 260 -14.43 -0.62 16.40
CA ILE A 260 -15.02 0.18 15.33
C ILE A 260 -16.19 -0.58 14.69
N LYS A 261 -17.22 0.15 14.29
CA LYS A 261 -18.36 -0.41 13.57
C LYS A 261 -17.95 -0.68 12.13
N CYS A 262 -18.02 -1.93 11.70
CA CYS A 262 -17.65 -2.33 10.36
C CYS A 262 -18.63 -3.39 9.82
N PHE A 263 -18.95 -3.30 8.53
CA PHE A 263 -19.85 -4.20 7.83
C PHE A 263 -19.18 -4.68 6.54
N LEU A 264 -19.03 -6.00 6.42
CA LEU A 264 -18.59 -6.67 5.19
C LEU A 264 -19.79 -6.85 4.27
N LEU A 265 -19.68 -6.41 3.01
CA LEU A 265 -20.73 -6.61 2.02
C LEU A 265 -21.05 -8.10 1.84
N PRO A 266 -22.34 -8.48 1.68
CA PRO A 266 -22.70 -9.85 1.36
C PRO A 266 -22.31 -10.18 -0.08
N GLY A 267 -21.99 -11.44 -0.36
CA GLY A 267 -21.64 -11.88 -1.70
C GLY A 267 -20.84 -13.17 -1.70
N LYS A 268 -20.20 -13.44 -2.83
CA LYS A 268 -19.30 -14.56 -3.04
C LYS A 268 -17.85 -14.11 -2.83
N PRO A 269 -17.00 -14.92 -2.17
CA PRO A 269 -15.59 -14.63 -2.12
C PRO A 269 -14.99 -14.66 -3.53
N LEU A 270 -14.09 -13.73 -3.81
CA LEU A 270 -13.24 -13.69 -5.00
C LEU A 270 -11.79 -13.89 -4.53
N PRO A 271 -11.30 -15.15 -4.42
CA PRO A 271 -10.05 -15.47 -3.74
C PRO A 271 -8.83 -14.77 -4.34
N VAL A 272 -8.79 -14.67 -5.67
CA VAL A 272 -7.68 -14.05 -6.42
C VAL A 272 -7.40 -12.62 -5.98
N TYR A 273 -8.44 -11.88 -5.59
CA TYR A 273 -8.34 -10.48 -5.14
C TYR A 273 -8.57 -10.31 -3.63
N ALA A 274 -8.74 -11.41 -2.88
CA ALA A 274 -9.10 -11.39 -1.47
C ALA A 274 -10.27 -10.44 -1.16
N ALA A 275 -11.35 -10.56 -1.94
CA ALA A 275 -12.50 -9.66 -1.86
C ALA A 275 -13.83 -10.41 -1.77
N VAL A 276 -14.91 -9.69 -1.47
CA VAL A 276 -16.29 -10.15 -1.68
C VAL A 276 -16.88 -9.45 -2.89
N THR A 277 -17.44 -10.22 -3.82
CA THR A 277 -18.08 -9.71 -5.03
C THR A 277 -19.39 -10.46 -5.30
N GLY A 278 -20.05 -10.12 -6.39
CA GLY A 278 -21.22 -10.83 -6.90
C GLY A 278 -22.51 -10.00 -6.88
N PRO A 279 -23.56 -10.46 -7.58
CA PRO A 279 -24.81 -9.73 -7.70
C PRO A 279 -25.47 -9.39 -6.36
N GLU A 280 -25.24 -10.20 -5.33
CA GLU A 280 -25.75 -9.99 -3.98
C GLU A 280 -25.14 -8.74 -3.33
N ALA A 281 -23.85 -8.46 -3.60
CA ALA A 281 -23.18 -7.25 -3.13
C ALA A 281 -23.81 -6.01 -3.78
N ILE A 282 -24.02 -6.05 -5.09
CA ILE A 282 -24.66 -4.96 -5.85
C ILE A 282 -26.09 -4.74 -5.36
N ALA A 283 -26.87 -5.81 -5.21
CA ALA A 283 -28.25 -5.72 -4.70
C ALA A 283 -28.32 -5.14 -3.28
N PHE A 284 -27.31 -5.40 -2.45
CA PHE A 284 -27.21 -4.81 -1.12
C PHE A 284 -26.97 -3.30 -1.16
N MET A 285 -26.16 -2.83 -2.11
CA MET A 285 -25.77 -1.42 -2.25
C MET A 285 -26.89 -0.51 -2.77
N ASN A 286 -28.13 -0.99 -2.83
CA ASN A 286 -29.28 -0.13 -3.04
C ASN A 286 -29.27 1.05 -2.04
N LYS A 287 -29.38 2.27 -2.57
CA LYS A 287 -29.25 3.53 -1.81
C LYS A 287 -30.16 3.60 -0.58
N ALA A 288 -31.42 3.17 -0.69
CA ALA A 288 -32.35 3.22 0.46
C ALA A 288 -31.91 2.27 1.57
N ARG A 289 -31.46 1.06 1.19
CA ARG A 289 -30.98 0.03 2.13
C ARG A 289 -29.69 0.47 2.83
N VAL A 290 -28.71 0.99 2.07
CA VAL A 290 -27.44 1.47 2.62
C VAL A 290 -27.69 2.61 3.60
N LYS A 291 -28.53 3.59 3.24
CA LYS A 291 -28.89 4.70 4.14
C LYS A 291 -29.55 4.22 5.43
N GLN A 292 -30.47 3.26 5.35
CA GLN A 292 -31.10 2.68 6.55
C GLN A 292 -30.07 1.99 7.46
N LEU A 293 -29.14 1.23 6.89
CA LEU A 293 -28.04 0.63 7.64
C LEU A 293 -27.20 1.70 8.33
N ILE A 294 -26.77 2.74 7.61
CA ILE A 294 -25.97 3.82 8.17
C ILE A 294 -26.71 4.49 9.35
N LYS A 295 -27.99 4.83 9.18
CA LYS A 295 -28.79 5.45 10.25
C LYS A 295 -28.86 4.59 11.50
N ARG A 296 -29.02 3.28 11.33
CA ARG A 296 -29.06 2.31 12.44
C ARG A 296 -27.71 2.25 13.16
N GLU A 297 -26.62 2.03 12.41
CA GLU A 297 -25.29 1.81 13.01
C GLU A 297 -24.72 3.10 13.62
N LEU A 298 -24.91 4.24 12.96
CA LEU A 298 -24.45 5.54 13.46
C LEU A 298 -25.45 6.21 14.40
N LYS A 299 -26.65 5.66 14.62
CA LYS A 299 -27.72 6.25 15.44
C LYS A 299 -28.03 7.69 15.01
N THR A 300 -28.45 7.87 13.77
CA THR A 300 -28.87 9.17 13.20
C THR A 300 -30.30 9.10 12.72
N GLU A 301 -31.04 10.19 12.85
CA GLU A 301 -32.43 10.27 12.40
C GLU A 301 -32.51 10.74 10.94
N ASN A 302 -31.63 11.67 10.57
CA ASN A 302 -31.64 12.38 9.29
C ASN A 302 -30.39 12.13 8.44
N ASP A 303 -30.57 12.22 7.12
CA ASP A 303 -29.46 12.07 6.15
C ASP A 303 -28.44 13.22 6.23
N THR A 304 -28.80 14.33 6.88
CA THR A 304 -27.92 15.48 7.06
C THR A 304 -26.91 15.32 8.19
N GLU A 305 -27.08 14.32 9.07
CA GLU A 305 -26.20 14.09 10.22
C GLU A 305 -24.95 13.28 9.88
N TYR A 306 -24.98 12.55 8.76
CA TYR A 306 -23.84 11.77 8.29
C TYR A 306 -23.39 12.18 6.89
N GLN A 307 -22.18 11.77 6.53
CA GLN A 307 -21.63 11.89 5.19
C GLN A 307 -21.11 10.53 4.74
N ILE A 308 -21.36 10.18 3.47
CA ILE A 308 -20.82 8.97 2.84
C ILE A 308 -19.56 9.35 2.07
N ILE A 309 -18.43 8.77 2.43
CA ILE A 309 -17.14 9.00 1.80
C ILE A 309 -16.64 7.68 1.22
N SER A 310 -16.39 7.65 -0.08
CA SER A 310 -15.73 6.50 -0.73
C SER A 310 -14.22 6.66 -0.75
N LEU A 311 -13.51 5.61 -0.35
CA LEU A 311 -12.07 5.48 -0.46
C LEU A 311 -11.77 4.43 -1.54
N MET A 312 -11.48 4.91 -2.75
CA MET A 312 -11.34 4.06 -3.94
C MET A 312 -9.88 4.03 -4.38
N SER A 313 -9.35 2.83 -4.55
CA SER A 313 -8.11 2.61 -5.31
C SER A 313 -8.43 2.11 -6.71
N ALA A 314 -7.43 1.97 -7.57
CA ALA A 314 -7.62 1.44 -8.91
C ALA A 314 -6.44 0.57 -9.35
N ASN A 315 -6.65 -0.18 -10.43
CA ASN A 315 -5.54 -0.75 -11.18
C ASN A 315 -4.71 0.38 -11.79
N TYR A 316 -5.40 1.28 -12.51
CA TYR A 316 -4.88 2.55 -13.00
C TYR A 316 -5.94 3.64 -12.87
N ILE A 317 -5.52 4.89 -12.84
CA ILE A 317 -6.38 6.06 -13.02
C ILE A 317 -6.00 6.67 -14.37
N VAL A 318 -6.90 6.59 -15.34
CA VAL A 318 -6.62 6.88 -16.75
C VAL A 318 -7.38 8.12 -17.18
N ARG A 319 -6.90 8.77 -18.24
CA ARG A 319 -7.60 9.88 -18.87
C ARG A 319 -8.88 9.39 -19.53
N HIS A 320 -10.01 10.01 -19.21
CA HIS A 320 -11.25 9.83 -19.96
C HIS A 320 -11.05 10.36 -21.39
N PRO A 321 -11.52 9.67 -22.44
CA PRO A 321 -11.29 10.12 -23.79
C PRO A 321 -11.79 11.52 -24.10
N LYS A 322 -12.94 11.92 -23.56
CA LYS A 322 -13.52 13.24 -23.84
C LYS A 322 -13.19 14.23 -22.73
N GLU A 323 -12.94 15.47 -23.10
CA GLU A 323 -12.99 16.57 -22.13
C GLU A 323 -14.43 16.88 -21.78
N ILE A 324 -14.64 17.35 -20.54
CA ILE A 324 -15.94 17.70 -20.01
C ILE A 324 -15.83 19.09 -19.42
N ASP A 325 -16.58 20.04 -19.96
CA ASP A 325 -16.48 21.46 -19.61
C ASP A 325 -15.04 22.01 -19.70
N SER A 326 -14.32 21.61 -20.76
CA SER A 326 -12.90 21.94 -21.01
C SER A 326 -11.92 21.42 -19.94
N LYS A 327 -12.32 20.38 -19.20
CA LYS A 327 -11.50 19.72 -18.18
C LYS A 327 -11.06 18.34 -18.65
N ILE A 328 -9.81 17.99 -18.33
CA ILE A 328 -9.26 16.66 -18.53
C ILE A 328 -9.67 15.80 -17.34
N ILE A 329 -10.53 14.83 -17.60
CA ILE A 329 -11.10 13.97 -16.55
C ILE A 329 -10.28 12.70 -16.39
N PHE A 330 -10.05 12.30 -15.15
CA PHE A 330 -9.36 11.07 -14.79
C PHE A 330 -10.33 10.10 -14.12
N CYS A 331 -10.38 8.87 -14.63
CA CYS A 331 -11.31 7.84 -14.20
C CYS A 331 -10.53 6.62 -13.69
N PRO A 332 -10.90 6.05 -12.53
CA PRO A 332 -10.30 4.81 -12.06
C PRO A 332 -10.71 3.65 -12.97
N THR A 333 -9.83 2.66 -13.08
CA THR A 333 -10.08 1.41 -13.79
C THR A 333 -10.12 0.22 -12.84
N ALA A 334 -10.94 -0.76 -13.20
CA ALA A 334 -11.04 -2.04 -12.54
C ALA A 334 -11.15 -3.17 -13.55
N ARG A 335 -10.85 -4.39 -13.10
CA ARG A 335 -11.11 -5.61 -13.88
C ARG A 335 -11.47 -6.75 -12.94
N GLY A 336 -12.18 -7.73 -13.47
CA GLY A 336 -12.38 -9.02 -12.83
C GLY A 336 -13.59 -9.07 -11.90
N GLY A 337 -14.07 -10.30 -11.73
CA GLY A 337 -15.24 -10.64 -10.91
C GLY A 337 -16.54 -10.75 -11.71
N GLY A 338 -16.52 -10.54 -13.03
CA GLY A 338 -17.68 -10.67 -13.90
C GLY A 338 -18.85 -9.80 -13.44
N LYS A 339 -20.08 -10.32 -13.58
CA LYS A 339 -21.28 -9.68 -13.06
C LYS A 339 -21.23 -9.61 -11.52
N GLY A 340 -21.32 -8.41 -10.99
CA GLY A 340 -21.15 -8.08 -9.58
C GLY A 340 -19.69 -7.90 -9.17
N GLY A 341 -18.76 -7.82 -10.12
CA GLY A 341 -17.32 -7.70 -9.88
C GLY A 341 -16.87 -6.33 -9.37
N HIS A 342 -15.55 -6.12 -9.32
CA HIS A 342 -14.95 -4.89 -8.79
C HIS A 342 -15.40 -3.63 -9.52
N PHE A 343 -15.64 -3.73 -10.82
CA PHE A 343 -16.12 -2.62 -11.64
C PHE A 343 -17.48 -2.09 -11.13
N GLU A 344 -18.49 -2.95 -11.05
CA GLU A 344 -19.84 -2.56 -10.62
C GLU A 344 -19.87 -2.10 -9.16
N ILE A 345 -19.08 -2.73 -8.28
CA ILE A 345 -18.99 -2.30 -6.88
C ILE A 345 -18.48 -0.87 -6.76
N LYS A 346 -17.42 -0.53 -7.51
CA LYS A 346 -16.86 0.83 -7.54
C LYS A 346 -17.84 1.84 -8.12
N GLU A 347 -18.62 1.48 -9.15
CA GLU A 347 -19.67 2.34 -9.68
C GLU A 347 -20.75 2.63 -8.63
N GLU A 348 -21.21 1.61 -7.89
CA GLU A 348 -22.19 1.80 -6.82
C GLU A 348 -21.62 2.64 -5.66
N PHE A 349 -20.36 2.43 -5.27
CA PHE A 349 -19.69 3.27 -4.29
C PHE A 349 -19.67 4.74 -4.73
N ALA A 350 -19.32 5.03 -5.97
CA ALA A 350 -19.32 6.38 -6.51
C ALA A 350 -20.73 7.02 -6.47
N LYS A 351 -21.77 6.28 -6.87
CA LYS A 351 -23.17 6.76 -6.87
C LYS A 351 -23.71 7.05 -5.47
N LEU A 352 -23.30 6.27 -4.47
CA LEU A 352 -23.74 6.42 -3.08
C LEU A 352 -23.08 7.59 -2.36
N SER A 353 -21.92 8.04 -2.83
CA SER A 353 -21.03 8.90 -2.06
C SER A 353 -21.35 10.39 -2.19
N ASP A 354 -21.10 11.10 -1.09
CA ASP A 354 -21.06 12.56 -1.02
C ASP A 354 -19.66 13.11 -1.32
N LYS A 355 -18.62 12.32 -1.06
CA LYS A 355 -17.22 12.59 -1.43
C LYS A 355 -16.54 11.31 -1.89
N ILE A 356 -15.66 11.42 -2.88
CA ILE A 356 -14.87 10.31 -3.42
C ILE A 356 -13.40 10.67 -3.31
N TYR A 357 -12.62 9.87 -2.59
CA TYR A 357 -11.17 9.94 -2.59
C TYR A 357 -10.61 8.85 -3.50
N LEU A 358 -9.95 9.27 -4.57
CA LEU A 358 -9.13 8.43 -5.44
C LEU A 358 -7.72 8.35 -4.86
N ILE A 359 -7.36 7.17 -4.38
CA ILE A 359 -6.18 6.92 -3.57
C ILE A 359 -5.20 6.07 -4.39
N SER A 360 -4.03 6.60 -4.70
CA SER A 360 -3.14 5.95 -5.66
C SER A 360 -1.66 6.35 -5.53
N PRO A 361 -0.72 5.39 -5.62
CA PRO A 361 0.65 5.69 -6.04
C PRO A 361 0.68 6.47 -7.36
N LEU A 362 1.69 7.32 -7.54
CA LEU A 362 1.79 8.23 -8.68
C LEU A 362 1.68 7.51 -10.02
N THR A 363 2.49 6.48 -10.27
CA THR A 363 2.62 5.82 -11.59
C THR A 363 1.46 4.91 -11.97
N LYS A 364 0.47 4.76 -11.09
CA LYS A 364 -0.84 4.22 -11.48
C LYS A 364 -1.72 5.26 -12.17
N LEU A 365 -1.38 6.55 -12.12
CA LEU A 365 -1.99 7.56 -12.97
C LEU A 365 -1.36 7.48 -14.36
N SER A 366 -2.14 7.86 -15.37
CA SER A 366 -1.72 7.80 -16.75
C SER A 366 -2.49 8.78 -17.63
N PHE A 367 -1.80 9.40 -18.59
CA PHE A 367 -2.42 10.21 -19.64
C PHE A 367 -3.07 9.36 -20.75
N ALA A 368 -2.83 8.05 -20.76
CA ALA A 368 -3.48 7.14 -21.68
C ALA A 368 -4.97 6.98 -21.36
N THR A 369 -5.76 6.58 -22.36
CA THR A 369 -7.13 6.12 -22.15
C THR A 369 -7.15 4.67 -21.69
N CYS A 370 -8.28 4.22 -21.15
CA CYS A 370 -8.47 2.82 -20.78
C CYS A 370 -8.24 1.86 -21.96
N GLU A 371 -8.65 2.24 -23.18
CA GLU A 371 -8.46 1.40 -24.37
C GLU A 371 -6.99 1.31 -24.79
N CYS A 372 -6.26 2.43 -24.76
CA CYS A 372 -4.82 2.43 -25.00
C CYS A 372 -4.09 1.53 -23.98
N LEU A 373 -4.47 1.61 -22.72
CA LEU A 373 -3.87 0.80 -21.65
C LEU A 373 -4.16 -0.70 -21.85
N ASN A 374 -5.39 -1.06 -22.24
CA ASN A 374 -5.73 -2.44 -22.59
C ASN A 374 -4.90 -2.95 -23.77
N LYS A 375 -4.72 -2.13 -24.82
CA LYS A 375 -3.89 -2.47 -25.99
C LYS A 375 -2.42 -2.68 -25.61
N ILE A 376 -1.83 -1.79 -24.82
CA ILE A 376 -0.42 -1.88 -24.41
C ILE A 376 -0.15 -3.10 -23.52
N ASN A 377 -1.11 -3.47 -22.67
CA ASN A 377 -1.00 -4.64 -21.81
C ASN A 377 -1.47 -5.94 -22.49
N GLU A 378 -1.86 -5.89 -23.77
CA GLU A 378 -2.37 -7.03 -24.53
C GLU A 378 -3.56 -7.72 -23.86
N LEU A 379 -4.47 -6.92 -23.28
CA LEU A 379 -5.70 -7.37 -22.64
C LEU A 379 -6.83 -7.41 -23.67
N THR A 380 -7.35 -8.60 -23.92
CA THR A 380 -8.26 -8.88 -25.04
C THR A 380 -9.64 -9.34 -24.61
N ILE A 381 -9.79 -9.90 -23.40
CA ILE A 381 -11.03 -10.53 -22.96
C ILE A 381 -11.98 -9.52 -22.32
N ASP A 382 -13.19 -9.45 -22.84
CA ASP A 382 -14.30 -8.68 -22.29
C ASP A 382 -15.20 -9.61 -21.46
N GLU A 383 -15.09 -9.50 -20.12
CA GLU A 383 -15.73 -10.41 -19.17
C GLU A 383 -17.26 -10.40 -19.21
N GLU A 384 -17.88 -9.38 -19.83
CA GLU A 384 -19.34 -9.35 -20.06
C GLU A 384 -19.78 -10.20 -21.25
N LYS A 385 -18.87 -10.44 -22.21
CA LYS A 385 -19.20 -11.11 -23.47
C LYS A 385 -18.85 -12.58 -23.48
N ILE A 386 -17.81 -12.98 -22.75
CA ILE A 386 -17.33 -14.37 -22.70
C ILE A 386 -16.98 -14.74 -21.25
N PRO A 387 -17.97 -15.04 -20.40
CA PRO A 387 -17.75 -15.38 -19.00
C PRO A 387 -17.00 -16.70 -18.80
N GLU A 388 -17.07 -17.62 -19.77
CA GLU A 388 -16.49 -18.97 -19.67
C GLU A 388 -14.95 -18.94 -19.60
N ASP A 389 -14.32 -17.96 -20.24
CA ASP A 389 -12.86 -17.83 -20.32
C ASP A 389 -12.22 -17.22 -19.05
N LEU A 390 -13.03 -16.73 -18.10
CA LEU A 390 -12.55 -15.99 -16.93
C LEU A 390 -11.67 -16.80 -15.99
N ASN A 391 -11.91 -18.10 -15.88
CA ASN A 391 -11.16 -18.97 -14.97
C ASN A 391 -9.79 -19.36 -15.54
N GLU A 392 -9.67 -19.44 -16.87
CA GLU A 392 -8.46 -19.90 -17.55
C GLU A 392 -7.55 -18.72 -17.96
N TYR A 393 -8.13 -17.57 -18.33
CA TYR A 393 -7.41 -16.42 -18.90
C TYR A 393 -7.63 -15.11 -18.10
N HIS A 394 -7.65 -15.21 -16.78
CA HIS A 394 -7.92 -14.08 -15.86
C HIS A 394 -6.92 -12.91 -16.00
N ASP A 395 -5.72 -13.16 -16.50
CA ASP A 395 -4.67 -12.17 -16.74
C ASP A 395 -4.90 -11.33 -18.02
N LYS A 396 -5.68 -11.86 -18.97
CA LYS A 396 -6.07 -11.23 -20.25
C LYS A 396 -7.35 -10.40 -20.20
N VAL A 397 -8.02 -10.37 -19.05
CA VAL A 397 -9.25 -9.58 -18.85
C VAL A 397 -8.96 -8.09 -18.95
N LYS A 398 -9.75 -7.40 -19.78
CA LYS A 398 -9.67 -5.96 -20.01
C LYS A 398 -9.98 -5.16 -18.74
N TYR A 399 -9.28 -4.04 -18.60
CA TYR A 399 -9.71 -2.98 -17.70
C TYR A 399 -10.97 -2.31 -18.24
N ARG A 400 -11.82 -1.89 -17.30
CA ARG A 400 -13.02 -1.10 -17.51
C ARG A 400 -12.93 0.19 -16.74
N GLU A 401 -13.36 1.27 -17.36
CA GLU A 401 -13.32 2.63 -16.80
C GLU A 401 -14.58 2.92 -15.99
N ILE A 402 -14.42 3.21 -14.70
CA ILE A 402 -15.50 3.69 -13.82
C ILE A 402 -15.74 5.15 -14.15
N LYS A 403 -16.90 5.44 -14.75
CA LYS A 403 -17.20 6.76 -15.33
C LYS A 403 -17.54 7.78 -14.24
N LEU A 404 -16.57 8.61 -13.90
CA LEU A 404 -16.74 9.77 -13.00
C LEU A 404 -16.89 11.06 -13.82
N THR A 405 -17.79 11.05 -14.79
CA THR A 405 -17.85 12.04 -15.88
C THR A 405 -19.02 13.02 -15.79
N THR A 406 -19.94 12.84 -14.85
CA THR A 406 -21.01 13.84 -14.63
C THR A 406 -20.46 15.01 -13.81
N PRO A 407 -20.96 16.25 -14.00
CA PRO A 407 -20.52 17.39 -13.19
C PRO A 407 -20.62 17.14 -11.67
N GLU A 408 -21.68 16.45 -11.23
CA GLU A 408 -21.87 16.05 -9.84
C GLU A 408 -20.75 15.09 -9.35
N LEU A 409 -20.40 14.07 -10.14
CA LEU A 409 -19.36 13.11 -9.76
C LEU A 409 -17.96 13.74 -9.81
N ILE A 410 -17.68 14.59 -10.79
CA ILE A 410 -16.42 15.32 -10.92
C ILE A 410 -16.17 16.18 -9.67
N GLU A 411 -17.19 16.92 -9.21
CA GLU A 411 -17.08 17.79 -8.04
C GLU A 411 -16.82 17.01 -6.73
N LYS A 412 -17.31 15.77 -6.65
CA LYS A 412 -17.09 14.88 -5.50
C LYS A 412 -15.68 14.31 -5.43
N CYS A 413 -14.92 14.35 -6.52
CA CYS A 413 -13.61 13.71 -6.61
C CYS A 413 -12.52 14.52 -5.89
N ASN A 414 -11.71 13.80 -5.12
CA ASN A 414 -10.51 14.26 -4.44
C ASN A 414 -9.40 13.22 -4.70
N PHE A 415 -8.15 13.65 -4.73
CA PHE A 415 -7.01 12.80 -5.04
C PHE A 415 -6.06 12.75 -3.85
N VAL A 416 -5.68 11.54 -3.43
CA VAL A 416 -4.62 11.32 -2.44
C VAL A 416 -3.51 10.52 -3.09
N LEU A 417 -2.41 11.19 -3.40
CA LEU A 417 -1.36 10.71 -4.28
C LEU A 417 0.02 10.81 -3.61
N THR A 418 1.01 10.10 -4.16
CA THR A 418 2.43 10.41 -3.96
C THR A 418 2.92 11.35 -5.07
N ASP A 419 4.06 12.00 -4.83
CA ASP A 419 4.73 12.89 -5.77
C ASP A 419 6.18 12.43 -6.00
N ARG A 420 6.90 13.06 -6.93
CA ARG A 420 8.31 12.79 -7.22
C ARG A 420 9.10 14.08 -7.35
N LYS A 421 10.36 14.05 -6.94
CA LYS A 421 11.27 15.16 -7.15
C LYS A 421 11.65 15.22 -8.64
N ASN A 422 12.02 16.39 -9.12
CA ASN A 422 12.51 16.56 -10.51
C ASN A 422 13.74 15.70 -10.83
N THR A 423 14.46 15.24 -9.81
CA THR A 423 15.63 14.35 -9.96
C THR A 423 15.25 12.87 -10.12
N ASP A 424 13.99 12.50 -9.85
CA ASP A 424 13.51 11.12 -9.95
C ASP A 424 13.07 10.80 -11.37
N THR A 425 13.03 9.50 -11.70
CA THR A 425 12.68 8.99 -13.03
C THR A 425 11.33 9.49 -13.57
N PHE A 426 10.37 9.77 -12.69
CA PHE A 426 9.03 10.24 -13.04
C PHE A 426 8.77 11.68 -12.56
N GLY A 427 9.80 12.48 -12.31
CA GLY A 427 9.67 13.87 -11.87
C GLY A 427 8.84 14.74 -12.84
N ASP A 428 9.15 14.67 -14.14
CA ASP A 428 8.39 15.41 -15.17
C ASP A 428 6.92 14.97 -15.23
N PHE A 429 6.67 13.65 -15.17
CA PHE A 429 5.32 13.12 -15.12
C PHE A 429 4.55 13.63 -13.89
N ALA A 430 5.20 13.63 -12.72
CA ALA A 430 4.61 14.10 -11.48
C ALA A 430 4.22 15.58 -11.56
N HIS A 431 5.10 16.42 -12.12
CA HIS A 431 4.80 17.82 -12.37
C HIS A 431 3.57 18.00 -13.29
N ASP A 432 3.58 17.35 -14.45
CA ASP A 432 2.55 17.51 -15.48
C ASP A 432 1.18 16.99 -15.03
N ILE A 433 1.15 15.83 -14.36
CA ILE A 433 -0.11 15.24 -13.88
C ILE A 433 -0.72 16.08 -12.76
N LEU A 434 0.10 16.61 -11.85
CA LEU A 434 -0.38 17.49 -10.79
C LEU A 434 -0.93 18.80 -11.34
N LEU A 435 -0.26 19.40 -12.32
CA LEU A 435 -0.75 20.61 -12.98
C LEU A 435 -2.10 20.35 -13.65
N THR A 436 -2.22 19.23 -14.37
CA THR A 436 -3.47 18.85 -15.06
C THR A 436 -4.62 18.61 -14.08
N LEU A 437 -4.35 17.92 -12.97
CA LEU A 437 -5.32 17.66 -11.92
C LEU A 437 -5.77 18.96 -11.22
N LYS A 438 -4.84 19.85 -10.88
CA LYS A 438 -5.16 21.16 -10.28
C LYS A 438 -6.03 22.01 -11.20
N ASN A 439 -5.73 22.03 -12.50
CA ASN A 439 -6.53 22.77 -13.49
C ASN A 439 -7.94 22.18 -13.67
N SER A 440 -8.08 20.86 -13.58
CA SER A 440 -9.35 20.18 -13.85
C SER A 440 -10.27 20.10 -12.61
N TYR A 441 -9.71 19.88 -11.43
CA TYR A 441 -10.46 19.62 -10.18
C TYR A 441 -10.30 20.71 -9.12
N GLY A 442 -9.27 21.55 -9.21
CA GLY A 442 -8.93 22.55 -8.20
C GLY A 442 -7.88 22.06 -7.20
N GLU A 443 -7.03 22.97 -6.73
CA GLU A 443 -5.88 22.64 -5.87
C GLU A 443 -6.30 22.06 -4.51
N ASN A 444 -7.43 22.50 -3.96
CA ASN A 444 -7.95 22.02 -2.68
C ASN A 444 -8.43 20.56 -2.71
N LYS A 445 -8.56 19.95 -3.89
CA LYS A 445 -8.94 18.54 -4.08
C LYS A 445 -7.74 17.61 -4.19
N ILE A 446 -6.52 18.15 -4.23
CA ILE A 446 -5.28 17.38 -4.45
C ILE A 446 -4.48 17.31 -3.15
N HIS A 447 -4.26 16.10 -2.66
CA HIS A 447 -3.56 15.85 -1.41
C HIS A 447 -2.33 14.97 -1.66
N ILE A 448 -1.15 15.51 -1.37
CA ILE A 448 0.12 14.78 -1.54
C ILE A 448 0.54 14.17 -0.21
N ALA A 449 0.81 12.87 -0.25
CA ALA A 449 1.40 12.10 0.83
C ALA A 449 2.92 12.29 0.83
N ASP A 450 3.51 12.37 2.02
CA ASP A 450 4.95 12.51 2.18
C ASP A 450 5.64 11.18 1.83
N TYR A 451 6.33 11.16 0.70
CA TYR A 451 7.02 10.01 0.17
C TYR A 451 8.26 10.44 -0.62
N ASP A 452 9.40 9.82 -0.29
CA ASP A 452 10.69 10.05 -0.97
C ASP A 452 11.21 8.72 -1.51
N LEU A 453 11.17 8.53 -2.84
CA LEU A 453 11.65 7.29 -3.48
C LEU A 453 13.11 7.01 -3.14
N GLY A 454 13.95 8.05 -3.13
CA GLY A 454 15.37 7.94 -2.85
C GLY A 454 15.69 7.45 -1.44
N ALA A 455 14.78 7.67 -0.47
CA ALA A 455 14.95 7.18 0.90
C ALA A 455 14.80 5.65 1.01
N TRP A 456 14.17 5.01 0.01
CA TRP A 456 13.89 3.57 0.00
C TRP A 456 14.82 2.76 -0.90
N ILE A 457 15.73 3.43 -1.62
CA ILE A 457 16.75 2.77 -2.44
C ILE A 457 18.09 2.83 -1.69
N PRO A 458 18.84 1.72 -1.53
CA PRO A 458 20.13 1.73 -0.83
C PRO A 458 21.06 2.78 -1.44
N ASN A 459 21.72 3.62 -0.63
CA ASN A 459 22.53 4.76 -1.10
C ASN A 459 21.77 5.82 -1.93
N GLY A 460 20.45 5.76 -1.97
CA GLY A 460 19.57 6.68 -2.68
C GLY A 460 19.99 6.91 -4.13
N THR A 461 19.91 8.16 -4.59
CA THR A 461 20.29 8.57 -5.96
C THR A 461 21.76 8.34 -6.30
N LYS A 462 22.61 8.03 -5.31
CA LYS A 462 24.02 7.66 -5.52
C LYS A 462 24.21 6.18 -5.83
N ASN A 463 23.15 5.37 -5.77
CA ASN A 463 23.22 3.97 -6.14
C ASN A 463 23.48 3.83 -7.66
N PRO A 464 24.51 3.08 -8.09
CA PRO A 464 24.76 2.84 -9.52
C PRO A 464 23.57 2.16 -10.23
N GLU A 465 22.77 1.38 -9.50
CA GLU A 465 21.57 0.69 -9.99
C GLU A 465 20.28 1.46 -9.68
N TYR A 466 20.35 2.72 -9.21
CA TYR A 466 19.19 3.52 -8.81
C TYR A 466 18.07 3.46 -9.84
N TYR A 467 18.42 3.72 -11.11
CA TYR A 467 17.46 3.78 -12.19
C TYR A 467 16.71 2.45 -12.38
N LYS A 468 17.43 1.32 -12.33
CA LYS A 468 16.84 -0.01 -12.50
C LYS A 468 15.88 -0.33 -11.35
N ILE A 469 16.33 -0.12 -10.11
CA ILE A 469 15.53 -0.37 -8.90
C ILE A 469 14.29 0.54 -8.90
N ALA A 470 14.46 1.83 -9.18
CA ALA A 470 13.35 2.77 -9.29
C ALA A 470 12.32 2.29 -10.32
N MET A 471 12.74 1.89 -11.52
CA MET A 471 11.82 1.42 -12.56
C MET A 471 11.03 0.15 -12.15
N GLU A 472 11.66 -0.78 -11.44
CA GLU A 472 10.99 -1.98 -10.90
C GLU A 472 9.99 -1.64 -9.80
N MET A 473 10.32 -0.68 -8.93
CA MET A 473 9.41 -0.18 -7.91
C MET A 473 8.21 0.58 -8.51
N GLU A 474 8.46 1.36 -9.57
CA GLU A 474 7.50 2.30 -10.16
C GLU A 474 6.54 1.65 -11.16
N ILE A 475 6.97 0.64 -11.92
CA ILE A 475 6.13 -0.01 -12.94
C ILE A 475 5.99 -1.50 -12.60
N PRO A 476 4.82 -1.99 -12.19
CA PRO A 476 4.65 -3.39 -11.77
C PRO A 476 4.76 -4.40 -12.91
N HIS A 477 4.17 -4.07 -14.05
CA HIS A 477 3.98 -5.03 -15.13
C HIS A 477 5.22 -5.09 -16.00
N GLU A 478 5.79 -6.28 -16.14
CA GLU A 478 6.98 -6.49 -16.96
C GLU A 478 6.74 -6.08 -18.42
N ASN A 479 5.57 -6.43 -18.99
CA ASN A 479 5.19 -6.00 -20.34
C ASN A 479 5.18 -4.47 -20.46
N LEU A 480 4.69 -3.77 -19.43
CA LEU A 480 4.64 -2.31 -19.41
C LEU A 480 6.04 -1.70 -19.24
N ARG A 481 6.92 -2.30 -18.42
CA ARG A 481 8.34 -1.93 -18.31
C ARG A 481 9.05 -2.11 -19.63
N ASN A 482 8.88 -3.26 -20.27
CA ASN A 482 9.49 -3.59 -21.56
C ASN A 482 8.98 -2.66 -22.67
N ALA A 483 7.69 -2.33 -22.68
CA ALA A 483 7.13 -1.32 -23.58
C ALA A 483 7.72 0.07 -23.32
N TYR A 484 7.83 0.49 -22.05
CA TYR A 484 8.46 1.76 -21.69
C TYR A 484 9.92 1.83 -22.17
N TYR A 485 10.73 0.79 -21.89
CA TYR A 485 12.13 0.75 -22.33
C TYR A 485 12.29 0.75 -23.84
N ARG A 486 11.40 0.07 -24.58
CA ARG A 486 11.39 0.11 -26.05
C ARG A 486 11.11 1.51 -26.58
N ASN A 487 10.07 2.18 -26.07
CA ASN A 487 9.69 3.53 -26.53
C ASN A 487 10.75 4.58 -26.17
N LYS A 488 11.34 4.49 -24.97
CA LYS A 488 12.44 5.38 -24.56
C LYS A 488 13.65 5.30 -25.51
N LYS A 489 13.98 4.12 -26.05
CA LYS A 489 15.09 3.95 -26.99
C LYS A 489 14.89 4.67 -28.33
N ILE A 490 13.64 4.85 -28.74
CA ILE A 490 13.30 5.51 -30.01
C ILE A 490 12.85 6.97 -29.80
N ASN A 491 13.05 7.52 -28.59
CA ASN A 491 12.57 8.83 -28.16
C ASN A 491 11.05 9.03 -28.38
N ASP A 492 10.29 7.94 -28.32
CA ASP A 492 8.84 7.99 -28.42
C ASP A 492 8.22 8.25 -27.04
N HIS A 493 7.08 8.91 -27.04
CA HIS A 493 6.36 9.28 -25.84
C HIS A 493 5.64 8.05 -25.29
N PHE A 494 5.47 7.98 -23.97
CA PHE A 494 4.77 6.86 -23.33
C PHE A 494 3.62 7.35 -22.47
N ILE A 495 2.86 6.44 -21.86
CA ILE A 495 1.60 6.74 -21.16
C ILE A 495 1.73 7.73 -19.97
N TRP A 496 2.95 8.08 -19.58
CA TRP A 496 3.31 9.05 -18.54
C TRP A 496 3.91 10.35 -19.09
N ALA A 497 4.00 10.52 -20.41
CA ALA A 497 4.39 11.77 -21.04
C ALA A 497 3.13 12.60 -21.33
N HIS A 498 3.11 13.88 -20.95
CA HIS A 498 1.93 14.74 -21.15
C HIS A 498 1.49 14.82 -22.62
N ASN A 499 2.45 14.84 -23.54
CA ASN A 499 2.18 14.87 -24.97
C ASN A 499 1.65 13.55 -25.56
N TRP A 500 1.56 12.48 -24.77
CA TRP A 500 0.76 11.29 -25.12
C TRP A 500 -0.67 11.67 -25.49
N MET A 501 -1.24 12.66 -24.82
CA MET A 501 -2.60 13.15 -25.10
C MET A 501 -2.76 13.70 -26.53
N ILE A 502 -1.70 14.28 -27.08
CA ILE A 502 -1.67 14.85 -28.45
C ILE A 502 -1.60 13.73 -29.50
N ILE A 503 -0.90 12.63 -29.18
CA ILE A 503 -0.74 11.48 -30.09
C ILE A 503 -2.03 10.65 -30.14
N ASP A 504 -2.70 10.47 -29.01
CA ASP A 504 -3.99 9.75 -28.94
C ASP A 504 -5.08 10.42 -29.78
N GLU A 505 -5.07 11.75 -29.94
CA GLU A 505 -5.97 12.45 -30.88
C GLU A 505 -5.75 12.04 -32.33
N LYS A 506 -4.49 11.81 -32.75
CA LYS A 506 -4.18 11.27 -34.09
C LYS A 506 -4.61 9.82 -34.24
N CYS A 507 -4.50 9.00 -33.19
CA CYS A 507 -5.04 7.64 -33.19
C CYS A 507 -6.58 7.60 -33.29
N ARG A 508 -7.29 8.64 -32.83
CA ARG A 508 -8.75 8.75 -32.97
C ARG A 508 -9.22 9.31 -34.30
N GLN A 509 -8.39 10.10 -34.99
CA GLN A 509 -8.75 10.69 -36.28
C GLN A 509 -8.62 9.73 -37.46
N GLY A 510 -8.09 8.52 -37.25
CA GLY A 510 -8.21 7.44 -38.23
C GLY A 510 -7.70 7.84 -39.61
N ASP A 511 -6.47 8.36 -39.69
CA ASP A 511 -5.75 8.29 -40.94
C ASP A 511 -5.48 6.82 -41.27
N HIS A 512 -6.04 6.43 -42.40
CA HIS A 512 -5.54 5.36 -43.22
C HIS A 512 -4.02 5.49 -43.39
N MET A 513 -3.31 4.51 -42.86
CA MET A 513 -2.19 3.90 -43.58
C MET A 513 -2.41 2.40 -43.62
#